data_AF-A0A2Z6P4Z2-F1
#
_entry.id   AF-A0A2Z6P4Z2-F1
#
_cell.length_a   1.000
_cell.length_b   1.000
_cell.length_c   1.000
_cell.angle_alpha   90.00
_cell.angle_beta   90.00
_cell.angle_gamma   90.00
#
_symmetry.space_group_name_H-M   'P 1'
#
loop_
_entity.id
_entity.type
_entity.pdbx_description
1 polymer ?
#
loop_
_entity_poly.entity_id
_entity_poly.type
_entity_poly.pdbx_seq_one_letter_code
_entity_poly.pdbx_strand_id
1 'polypeptide(L)'
;MNFNETCEIQEIPEEVTEDQKKLRLFAYSLTKDAKDWLYCLPSRTIQTWKELEDKFLDRFFTEKQFKERKAEILNFKQHVKELIITPRS
;
A
#
# COMPACT_ATOMS: atom_id res chain seq x y z
N MET A 1 -2.75 -5.51 11.28
CA MET A 1 -3.14 -6.61 10.38
C MET A 1 -2.29 -6.50 9.13
N ASN A 2 -1.53 -7.53 8.78
CA ASN A 2 -0.76 -7.60 7.54
C ASN A 2 -1.71 -8.00 6.39
N PHE A 3 -1.61 -7.33 5.26
CA PHE A 3 -2.46 -7.60 4.10
C PHE A 3 -2.25 -9.01 3.54
N ASN A 4 -1.02 -9.51 3.52
CA ASN A 4 -0.70 -10.84 2.99
C ASN A 4 -1.25 -11.95 3.91
N GLU A 5 -1.08 -11.81 5.23
CA GLU A 5 -1.66 -12.75 6.20
C GLU A 5 -3.21 -12.77 6.11
N THR A 6 -3.82 -11.62 5.87
CA THR A 6 -5.28 -11.51 5.69
C THR A 6 -5.74 -12.20 4.40
N CYS A 7 -4.93 -12.12 3.33
CA CYS A 7 -5.20 -12.87 2.11
C CYS A 7 -5.12 -14.37 2.38
N GLU A 8 -4.09 -14.87 3.06
CA GLU A 8 -3.90 -16.31 3.31
C GLU A 8 -5.07 -16.97 4.05
N ILE A 9 -5.72 -16.24 4.96
CA ILE A 9 -6.82 -16.77 5.79
C ILE A 9 -8.14 -16.94 5.01
N GLN A 10 -8.31 -16.27 3.86
CA GLN A 10 -9.55 -16.40 3.09
C GLN A 10 -9.58 -17.66 2.20
N GLU A 11 -10.66 -18.44 2.29
CA GLU A 11 -10.89 -19.56 1.36
C GLU A 11 -11.05 -19.06 -0.07
N ILE A 12 -10.48 -19.82 -1.01
CA ILE A 12 -10.48 -19.51 -2.43
C ILE A 12 -11.46 -20.46 -3.09
N PRO A 13 -12.55 -19.97 -3.70
CA PRO A 13 -13.35 -20.80 -4.59
C PRO A 13 -12.45 -21.32 -5.72
N GLU A 14 -12.57 -22.60 -6.10
CA GLU A 14 -11.71 -23.26 -7.12
C GLU A 14 -11.52 -22.47 -8.43
N GLU A 15 -12.46 -21.58 -8.76
CA GLU A 15 -12.47 -20.77 -9.98
C GLU A 15 -11.71 -19.43 -9.85
N VAL A 16 -11.20 -19.08 -8.67
CA VAL A 16 -10.56 -17.79 -8.40
C VAL A 16 -9.04 -17.97 -8.23
N THR A 17 -8.26 -17.20 -8.99
CA THR A 17 -6.80 -17.18 -8.84
C THR A 17 -6.36 -16.35 -7.62
N GLU A 18 -5.17 -16.62 -7.08
CA GLU A 18 -4.55 -15.81 -6.01
C GLU A 18 -4.51 -14.32 -6.37
N ASP A 19 -4.18 -14.00 -7.63
CA ASP A 19 -4.15 -12.62 -8.11
C ASP A 19 -5.54 -11.98 -8.05
N GLN A 20 -6.58 -12.66 -8.54
CA GLN A 20 -7.96 -12.16 -8.46
C GLN A 20 -8.42 -11.97 -7.02
N LYS A 21 -8.02 -12.84 -6.10
CA LYS A 21 -8.29 -12.71 -4.66
C LYS A 21 -7.62 -11.47 -4.09
N LYS A 22 -6.30 -11.31 -4.30
CA LYS A 22 -5.55 -10.15 -3.81
C LYS A 22 -6.08 -8.84 -4.38
N LEU A 23 -6.40 -8.80 -5.67
CA LEU A 23 -7.00 -7.64 -6.33
C LEU A 23 -8.33 -7.24 -5.66
N ARG A 24 -9.20 -8.20 -5.37
CA ARG A 24 -10.49 -7.95 -4.69
C ARG A 24 -10.28 -7.47 -3.26
N LEU A 25 -9.42 -8.14 -2.50
CA LEU A 25 -9.14 -7.79 -1.10
C LEU A 25 -8.51 -6.41 -0.97
N PHE A 26 -7.59 -6.08 -1.88
CA PHE A 26 -6.92 -4.79 -1.85
C PHE A 26 -7.89 -3.64 -2.03
N ALA A 27 -8.91 -3.78 -2.88
CA ALA A 27 -9.95 -2.76 -3.04
C ALA A 27 -10.67 -2.40 -1.72
N TYR A 28 -10.77 -3.35 -0.78
CA TYR A 28 -11.32 -3.10 0.56
C TYR A 28 -10.33 -2.39 1.50
N SER A 29 -9.03 -2.53 1.27
CA SER A 29 -7.99 -1.83 2.03
C SER A 29 -7.84 -0.35 1.64
N LEU A 30 -8.33 0.04 0.45
CA LEU A 30 -8.23 1.40 -0.06
C LEU A 30 -9.29 2.33 0.55
N THR A 31 -8.93 3.62 0.66
CA THR A 31 -9.83 4.67 1.15
C THR A 31 -9.84 5.87 0.20
N LYS A 32 -10.98 6.57 0.14
CA LYS A 32 -11.17 7.83 -0.62
C LYS A 32 -10.59 7.76 -2.04
N ASP A 33 -9.73 8.71 -2.39
CA ASP A 33 -9.12 8.91 -3.70
C ASP A 33 -8.45 7.67 -4.28
N ALA A 34 -7.86 6.81 -3.44
CA ALA A 34 -7.24 5.56 -3.89
C ALA A 34 -8.28 4.53 -4.33
N LYS A 35 -9.40 4.46 -3.61
CA LYS A 35 -10.52 3.58 -3.93
C LYS A 35 -11.23 4.07 -5.18
N ASP A 36 -11.49 5.37 -5.30
CA ASP A 36 -12.12 5.98 -6.47
C ASP A 36 -11.25 5.80 -7.73
N TRP A 37 -9.93 6.00 -7.63
CA TRP A 37 -9.00 5.74 -8.71
C TRP A 37 -9.10 4.30 -9.23
N LEU A 38 -9.10 3.32 -8.32
CA LEU A 38 -9.17 1.90 -8.70
C LEU A 38 -10.47 1.58 -9.45
N TYR A 39 -11.61 2.15 -9.03
CA TYR A 39 -12.90 1.96 -9.69
C TYR A 39 -13.05 2.73 -11.01
N CYS A 40 -12.32 3.82 -11.21
CA CYS A 40 -12.31 4.56 -12.47
C CYS A 40 -11.48 3.89 -13.57
N LEU A 41 -10.71 2.84 -13.26
CA LEU A 41 -9.93 2.12 -14.27
C LEU A 41 -10.86 1.30 -15.18
N PRO A 42 -10.60 1.26 -16.51
CA PRO A 42 -11.34 0.39 -17.41
C PRO A 42 -11.26 -1.08 -16.98
N SER A 43 -12.31 -1.85 -17.25
CA SER A 43 -12.29 -3.29 -17.01
C SER A 43 -11.13 -3.95 -17.75
N ARG A 44 -10.49 -4.96 -17.13
CA ARG A 44 -9.31 -5.68 -17.65
C ARG A 44 -8.02 -4.87 -17.77
N THR A 45 -7.95 -3.64 -17.25
CA THR A 45 -6.71 -2.84 -17.20
C THR A 45 -5.65 -3.44 -16.27
N ILE A 46 -6.09 -4.15 -15.24
CA ILE A 46 -5.25 -4.80 -14.24
C ILE A 46 -5.74 -6.25 -14.12
N GLN A 47 -4.86 -7.20 -14.38
CA GLN A 47 -5.18 -8.63 -14.37
C GLN A 47 -4.33 -9.40 -13.37
N THR A 48 -3.14 -8.88 -13.05
CA THR A 48 -2.24 -9.48 -12.07
C THR A 48 -2.05 -8.59 -10.85
N TRP A 49 -1.63 -9.19 -9.74
CA TRP A 49 -1.28 -8.44 -8.54
C TRP A 49 -0.13 -7.46 -8.79
N LYS A 50 0.87 -7.89 -9.57
CA LYS A 50 2.05 -7.08 -9.90
C LYS A 50 1.69 -5.81 -10.67
N GLU A 51 0.79 -5.91 -11.66
CA GLU A 51 0.33 -4.74 -12.43
C GLU A 51 -0.39 -3.71 -11.55
N LEU A 52 -1.15 -4.19 -10.55
CA LEU A 52 -1.80 -3.32 -9.58
C LEU A 52 -0.77 -2.58 -8.74
N GLU A 53 0.21 -3.31 -8.18
CA GLU A 53 1.27 -2.73 -7.35
C GLU A 53 2.02 -1.65 -8.13
N ASP A 54 2.47 -1.95 -9.35
CA ASP A 54 3.25 -1.02 -10.17
C ASP A 54 2.44 0.26 -10.48
N LYS A 55 1.17 0.13 -10.91
CA LYS A 55 0.30 1.29 -11.20
C LYS A 55 -0.06 2.09 -9.95
N PHE A 56 -0.27 1.41 -8.83
CA PHE A 56 -0.60 2.06 -7.57
C PHE A 56 0.58 2.91 -7.07
N LEU A 57 1.80 2.35 -7.13
CA LEU A 57 3.02 3.07 -6.77
C LEU A 57 3.29 4.25 -7.71
N ASP A 58 3.14 4.06 -9.02
CA ASP A 58 3.30 5.15 -10.00
C ASP A 58 2.34 6.33 -9.72
N ARG A 59 1.09 6.02 -9.36
CA ARG A 59 0.06 7.02 -9.09
C ARG A 59 0.20 7.72 -7.74
N PHE A 60 0.43 6.98 -6.66
CA PHE A 60 0.36 7.47 -5.28
C PHE A 60 1.72 7.66 -4.61
N PHE A 61 2.78 7.13 -5.22
CA PHE A 61 4.13 7.12 -4.64
C PHE A 61 5.15 7.66 -5.65
N THR A 62 4.97 8.92 -6.00
CA THR A 62 5.85 9.59 -6.97
C THR A 62 7.30 9.61 -6.49
N GLU A 63 8.27 9.49 -7.41
CA GLU A 63 9.70 9.61 -7.10
C GLU A 63 10.03 10.88 -6.30
N LYS A 64 9.30 11.96 -6.56
CA LYS A 64 9.43 13.23 -5.85
C LYS A 64 9.09 13.08 -4.37
N GLN A 65 7.93 12.51 -4.04
CA GLN A 65 7.51 12.26 -2.65
C GLN A 65 8.49 11.32 -1.94
N PHE A 66 9.00 10.31 -2.65
CA PHE A 66 10.02 9.43 -2.09
C PHE A 66 11.33 10.18 -1.77
N LYS A 67 11.82 11.00 -2.69
CA LYS A 67 13.04 11.82 -2.50
C LYS A 67 12.86 12.83 -1.36
N GLU A 68 11.70 13.49 -1.29
CA GLU A 68 11.36 14.44 -0.23
C GLU A 68 11.34 13.75 1.15
N ARG A 69 10.61 12.65 1.30
CA ARG A 69 10.58 11.90 2.58
C ARG A 69 11.93 11.34 2.97
N LYS A 70 12.73 10.87 2.00
CA LYS A 70 14.10 10.44 2.27
C LYS A 70 14.97 11.60 2.75
N ALA A 71 14.82 12.78 2.16
CA ALA A 71 15.53 13.98 2.59
C ALA A 71 15.09 14.45 3.99
N GLU A 72 13.81 14.36 4.34
CA GLU A 72 13.31 14.66 5.68
C GLU A 72 13.97 13.77 6.74
N ILE A 73 14.07 12.47 6.47
CA ILE A 73 14.75 11.52 7.36
C ILE A 73 16.25 11.82 7.46
N LEU A 74 16.93 12.05 6.33
CA LEU A 74 18.37 12.31 6.31
C LEU A 74 18.74 13.64 6.98
N ASN A 75 17.88 14.65 6.86
CA ASN A 75 18.09 15.96 7.45
C ASN A 75 17.49 16.08 8.86
N PHE A 76 16.89 15.00 9.38
CA PHE A 76 16.30 14.98 10.70
C PHE A 76 17.38 15.27 11.76
N LYS A 77 17.09 16.21 12.65
CA LYS A 77 17.92 16.54 13.81
C LYS A 77 17.03 16.56 15.03
N GLN A 78 17.31 15.67 15.97
CA GLN A 78 16.67 15.69 17.27
C GLN A 78 17.06 16.96 18.03
N HIS A 79 16.07 17.73 18.46
CA HIS A 79 16.26 18.92 19.27
C HIS A 79 16.52 18.56 20.74
N VAL A 80 17.28 19.40 21.44
CA VAL A 80 17.69 19.19 22.85
C VAL A 80 16.50 19.03 23.81
N LYS A 81 15.33 19.55 23.45
CA LYS A 81 14.08 19.45 24.23
C LYS A 81 13.20 18.26 23.84
N GLU A 82 13.54 17.52 22.79
CA GLU A 82 12.83 16.31 22.40
C GLU A 82 13.34 15.14 23.25
N LEU A 83 12.45 14.60 24.07
CA LEU A 83 12.75 13.43 24.89
C LEU A 83 12.91 12.20 23.98
N ILE A 84 14.01 11.48 24.13
CA ILE A 84 14.08 10.10 23.65
C ILE A 84 13.15 9.31 24.57
N ILE A 85 12.05 8.80 24.02
CA ILE A 85 11.19 7.88 24.76
C ILE A 85 11.96 6.56 24.91
N THR A 86 12.67 6.41 26.02
CA THR A 86 13.24 5.14 26.43
C THR A 86 12.14 4.28 27.05
N PRO A 87 11.97 3.00 26.66
CA PRO A 87 11.00 2.13 27.31
C PRO A 87 11.34 1.99 28.80
N ARG A 88 10.33 2.14 29.67
CA ARG A 88 10.48 1.90 31.12
C ARG A 88 10.84 0.42 31.33
N SER A 89 11.91 0.21 32.09
CA SER A 89 12.38 -1.09 32.59
C SER A 89 11.33 -1.84 33.40
#